data_AF-A0A353U159-F1
#
_entry.id   AF-A0A353U159-F1
#
_cell.length_a   1.000
_cell.length_b   1.000
_cell.length_c   1.000
_cell.angle_alpha   90.00
_cell.angle_beta   90.00
_cell.angle_gamma   90.00
#
_symmetry.space_group_name_H-M   'P 1'
#
loop_
_entity.id
_entity.type
_entity.pdbx_description
1 polymer ?
#
loop_
_entity_poly.entity_id
_entity_poly.type
_entity_poly.pdbx_seq_one_letter_code
_entity_poly.pdbx_strand_id
1 'polypeptide(L)' 'MNLQARKLELVQMILNTDRPNLLEKVSQILKQEEEADWWDELPISVQQAIEVGIKEADRGETTPHEEVMKEVRLKYGI' A
#
# COMPACT_ATOMS: atom_id res chain seq x y z
N MET A 1 7.68 -24.52 -21.99
CA MET A 1 7.85 -23.13 -22.49
C MET A 1 9.08 -22.53 -21.83
N ASN A 2 10.01 -21.95 -22.58
CA ASN A 2 11.22 -21.34 -22.02
C ASN A 2 10.88 -19.91 -21.57
N LEU A 3 10.96 -19.65 -20.26
CA LEU A 3 10.66 -18.35 -19.67
C LEU A 3 11.52 -17.21 -20.26
N GLN A 4 12.79 -17.49 -20.56
CA GLN A 4 13.71 -16.50 -21.14
C GLN A 4 13.29 -16.11 -22.56
N ALA A 5 12.87 -17.09 -23.35
CA ALA A 5 12.36 -16.83 -24.71
C ALA A 5 11.11 -15.94 -24.67
N ARG A 6 10.21 -16.18 -23.72
CA ARG A 6 8.99 -15.38 -23.57
C ARG A 6 9.24 -13.95 -23.08
N LYS A 7 10.23 -13.75 -22.20
CA LYS A 7 10.66 -12.40 -21.79
C LYS A 7 11.20 -11.61 -22.99
N LEU A 8 12.03 -12.24 -23.81
CA LEU A 8 12.62 -11.59 -24.99
C LEU A 8 11.56 -11.19 -26.01
N GLU A 9 10.56 -12.05 -26.23
CA GLU A 9 9.42 -11.76 -27.11
C GLU A 9 8.64 -10.52 -26.65
N LEU A 10 8.32 -10.43 -25.35
CA LEU A 10 7.61 -9.27 -24.79
C LEU A 10 8.42 -7.97 -24.91
N VAL A 11 9.73 -8.02 -24.65
CA VAL A 11 10.63 -6.87 -24.84
C VAL A 11 10.61 -6.42 -26.31
N GLN A 12 10.69 -7.35 -27.25
CA GLN A 12 10.66 -7.02 -28.68
C GLN A 12 9.33 -6.38 -29.09
N MET A 13 8.21 -6.86 -28.54
CA MET A 13 6.88 -6.27 -28.80
C MET A 13 6.76 -4.84 -28.25
N ILE A 14 7.36 -4.57 -27.08
CA ILE A 14 7.38 -3.24 -26.46
C ILE A 14 8.27 -2.28 -27.26
N LEU A 15 9.46 -2.72 -27.71
CA LEU A 15 10.36 -1.88 -28.50
C LEU A 15 9.78 -1.52 -29.88
N ASN A 16 8.92 -2.37 -30.44
CA ASN A 16 8.34 -2.18 -31.77
C ASN A 16 6.97 -1.46 -31.76
N THR A 17 6.47 -1.01 -30.60
CA THR A 17 5.15 -0.36 -30.52
C THR A 17 5.25 1.15 -30.36
N ASP A 18 4.54 1.90 -31.21
CA ASP A 18 4.46 3.37 -31.16
C ASP A 18 3.18 3.86 -30.47
N ARG A 19 2.49 2.99 -29.72
CA ARG A 19 1.19 3.29 -29.10
C ARG A 19 1.39 3.72 -27.64
N PRO A 20 1.45 5.02 -27.31
CA PRO A 20 1.74 5.49 -25.95
C PRO A 20 0.72 4.98 -24.92
N ASN A 21 -0.57 4.94 -25.27
CA ASN A 21 -1.62 4.41 -24.40
C ASN A 21 -1.48 2.92 -24.06
N LEU A 22 -0.84 2.13 -24.94
CA LEU A 22 -0.59 0.72 -24.69
C LEU A 22 0.61 0.54 -23.76
N LEU A 23 1.69 1.31 -24.00
CA LEU A 23 2.88 1.34 -23.15
C LEU A 23 2.54 1.75 -21.72
N GLU A 24 1.65 2.73 -21.54
CA GLU A 24 1.21 3.17 -20.22
C GLU A 24 0.50 2.05 -19.45
N LYS A 25 -0.42 1.32 -20.11
CA LYS A 25 -1.12 0.19 -19.50
C LYS A 25 -0.17 -0.96 -19.14
N VAL A 26 0.80 -1.26 -19.99
CA VAL A 26 1.82 -2.29 -19.73
C VAL A 26 2.69 -1.88 -18.55
N SER A 27 3.10 -0.61 -18.48
CA SER A 27 3.83 -0.04 -17.34
C SER A 27 3.05 -0.17 -16.03
N GLN A 28 1.75 0.14 -16.03
CA GLN A 28 0.90 -0.02 -14.86
C GLN A 28 0.82 -1.47 -14.39
N ILE A 29 0.63 -2.42 -15.29
CA ILE A 29 0.55 -3.85 -14.95
C ILE A 29 1.87 -4.36 -14.36
N LEU A 30 3.00 -3.98 -14.97
CA LEU A 30 4.32 -4.40 -14.50
C LEU A 30 4.71 -3.75 -13.15
N LYS A 31 4.24 -2.53 -12.89
CA LYS A 31 4.46 -1.85 -11.60
C LYS A 31 3.50 -2.33 -10.51
N GLN A 32 2.28 -2.72 -10.86
CA GLN A 32 1.30 -3.26 -9.91
C GLN A 32 1.75 -4.60 -9.30
N GLU A 33 2.58 -5.38 -9.97
CA GLU A 33 3.14 -6.61 -9.39
C GLU A 33 4.37 -6.38 -8.48
N GLU A 34 4.97 -5.18 -8.49
CA GLU A 34 6.12 -4.85 -7.63
C GLU A 34 5.72 -4.26 -6.27
N GLU A 35 4.52 -3.71 -6.14
CA GLU A 35 3.98 -3.30 -4.85
C GLU A 35 3.38 -4.53 -4.17
N ALA A 36 4.22 -5.30 -3.46
CA ALA A 36 3.72 -5.92 -2.24
C ALA A 36 3.04 -4.79 -1.48
N ASP A 37 1.73 -4.89 -1.28
CA ASP A 37 0.99 -3.88 -0.53
C ASP A 37 1.76 -3.71 0.78
N TRP A 38 2.08 -2.47 1.17
CA TRP A 38 2.84 -2.23 2.41
C TRP A 38 2.18 -2.92 3.60
N TRP A 39 0.87 -3.19 3.50
CA TRP A 39 0.09 -4.04 4.39
C TRP A 39 0.66 -5.46 4.54
N ASP A 40 1.01 -6.12 3.44
CA ASP A 40 1.57 -7.48 3.40
C ASP A 40 3.02 -7.53 3.92
N GLU A 41 3.71 -6.37 3.97
CA GLU A 41 5.03 -6.23 4.57
C GLU A 41 4.99 -6.02 6.10
N LEU A 42 3.82 -5.69 6.67
CA LEU A 42 3.69 -5.48 8.11
C LEU A 42 3.83 -6.81 8.88
N PRO A 43 4.48 -6.81 10.05
CA PRO A 43 4.42 -7.95 10.96
C PRO A 43 2.97 -8.29 11.31
N ILE A 44 2.64 -9.58 11.40
CA ILE A 44 1.28 -10.07 11.72
C ILE A 44 0.73 -9.41 13.01
N SER A 45 1.59 -9.20 14.01
CA SER A 45 1.19 -8.53 15.26
C SER A 45 0.74 -7.09 15.04
N VAL A 46 1.33 -6.38 14.08
CA VAL A 46 0.96 -5.00 13.73
C VAL A 46 -0.36 -5.00 12.97
N GLN A 47 -0.53 -5.91 12.00
CA GLN A 47 -1.80 -6.07 11.28
C GLN A 47 -2.95 -6.34 12.27
N GLN A 48 -2.75 -7.26 13.23
CA GLN A 48 -3.73 -7.56 14.27
C GLN A 48 -4.05 -6.36 15.16
N ALA A 49 -3.04 -5.59 15.58
CA ALA A 49 -3.25 -4.38 16.37
C ALA A 49 -4.07 -3.33 15.62
N ILE A 50 -3.81 -3.16 14.31
CA ILE A 50 -4.56 -2.25 13.45
C ILE A 50 -6.03 -2.71 13.32
N GLU A 51 -6.27 -4.01 13.07
CA GLU A 51 -7.63 -4.55 13.01
C GLU A 51 -8.42 -4.36 14.31
N VAL A 52 -7.76 -4.52 15.46
CA VAL A 52 -8.37 -4.27 16.77
C VAL A 52 -8.73 -2.81 16.91
N GLY A 53 -7.81 -1.89 16.60
CA GLY A 53 -8.05 -0.45 16.67
C GLY A 53 -9.19 0.02 15.77
N ILE A 54 -9.33 -0.57 14.57
CA ILE A 54 -10.48 -0.30 13.68
C ILE A 54 -11.79 -0.74 14.36
N LYS A 55 -11.85 -1.95 14.93
CA LYS A 55 -13.04 -2.46 15.62
C LYS A 55 -13.39 -1.63 16.86
N GLU A 56 -12.40 -1.13 17.59
CA GLU A 56 -12.59 -0.23 18.74
C GLU A 56 -13.17 1.11 18.25
N ALA A 57 -12.63 1.66 17.18
CA ALA A 57 -13.12 2.89 16.59
C ALA A 57 -14.58 2.77 16.10
N ASP A 58 -14.94 1.66 15.45
CA ASP A 58 -16.30 1.37 15.00
C ASP A 58 -17.29 1.25 16.17
N ARG A 59 -16.82 0.82 17.35
CA ARG A 59 -17.60 0.79 18.60
C ARG A 59 -17.68 2.16 19.30
N GLY A 60 -17.02 3.18 18.75
CA GLY A 60 -16.95 4.51 19.35
C GLY A 60 -15.98 4.60 20.53
N GLU A 61 -15.09 3.61 20.70
CA GLU A 61 -14.06 3.58 21.76
C GLU A 61 -12.87 4.47 21.37
N THR A 62 -13.18 5.70 20.93
CA THR A 62 -12.19 6.71 20.55
C THR A 62 -12.26 7.87 21.52
N THR A 63 -11.12 8.51 21.77
CA THR A 63 -11.07 9.76 22.53
C THR A 63 -10.94 10.93 21.56
N PRO A 64 -11.78 11.97 21.67
CA PRO A 64 -11.66 13.17 20.85
C PRO A 64 -10.27 13.81 20.98
N HIS A 65 -9.73 14.28 19.86
CA HIS A 65 -8.41 14.92 19.82
C HIS A 65 -8.26 16.07 20.83
N GLU A 66 -9.31 16.90 20.99
CA GLU A 66 -9.30 18.02 21.93
C GLU A 66 -9.12 17.58 23.38
N GLU A 67 -9.72 16.45 23.76
CA GLU A 67 -9.62 15.88 25.11
C GLU A 67 -8.22 15.32 25.36
N VAL A 68 -7.68 14.55 24.41
CA VAL A 68 -6.30 14.04 24.48
C VAL A 68 -5.30 15.20 24.59
N MET A 69 -5.45 16.24 23.78
CA MET A 69 -4.53 17.39 23.81
C MET A 69 -4.64 18.18 25.10
N LYS A 70 -5.84 18.30 25.69
CA LYS A 70 -6.02 18.91 27.00
C LYS A 70 -5.25 18.15 28.08
N GLU A 71 -5.34 16.82 28.11
CA GLU A 71 -4.59 15.98 29.06
C GLU A 71 -3.08 16.09 28.86
N VAL A 72 -2.61 16.05 27.62
CA VAL A 72 -1.19 16.18 27.27
C VAL A 72 -0.62 17.52 27.75
N ARG A 73 -1.34 18.63 27.50
CA ARG A 73 -0.95 19.96 27.98
C ARG A 73 -0.89 20.03 29.51
N LEU A 74 -1.88 19.46 30.20
CA LEU A 74 -1.90 19.40 31.66
C LEU A 74 -0.76 18.56 32.24
N LYS A 75 -0.41 17.45 31.58
CA LYS A 75 0.60 16.50 32.06
C LYS A 75 2.03 16.96 31.81
N TYR A 76 2.28 17.63 30.68
CA TYR A 76 3.64 17.99 30.24
C TYR A 76 3.91 19.49 30.22
N GLY A 77 2.92 20.35 30.52
CA GLY A 77 3.10 21.80 30.64
C GLY A 77 3.42 22.51 29.32
N ILE A 78 3.01 21.91 28.19
CA ILE A 78 3.10 22.46 26.82
C ILE A 78 1.84 23.24 26.43
#